data_AF-K2MQM8-F1
#
_entry.id   AF-K2MQM8-F1
#
_cell.length_a   1.000
_cell.length_b   1.000
_cell.length_c   1.000
_cell.angle_alpha   90.00
_cell.angle_beta   90.00
_cell.angle_gamma   90.00
#
_symmetry.space_group_name_H-M   'P 1'
#
loop_
_entity.id
_entity.type
_entity.pdbx_description
1 polymer ?
#
loop_
_entity_poly.entity_id
_entity_poly.type
_entity_poly.pdbx_seq_one_letter_code
_entity_poly.pdbx_strand_id
1 'polypeptide(L)'
;AASRDPQLFLHRVDDLLRRLDNISSASALMYADDPTLLASGADIHACAAAMQPALSLITTWAAEHKLKINGDKSEAALFYTSSHTRSDEDTVNLHLGSGNLRIQSRPVRLLGNTIDRLPNFGTHASTTAKQTMPRRYQLRVIAQARARASHHTMRSFLIGYVHIVLFHNGVAVIPCLAPTYLHHMEVRYRDSCKTSLGLSTSTEDTSVCLAANLPSLRKILWLHARTQYERYIRLHDHEDPRPLIYS
;
A
#
# COMPACT_ATOMS: atom_id res chain seq x y z
N ALA A 1 32.00 9.83 4.90
CA ALA A 1 31.03 9.56 3.82
C ALA A 1 31.14 8.10 3.45
N ALA A 2 30.27 7.24 3.99
CA ALA A 2 30.27 5.83 3.62
C ALA A 2 29.60 5.69 2.25
N SER A 3 30.30 5.02 1.35
CA SER A 3 29.83 4.58 0.03
C SER A 3 28.39 4.06 0.12
N ARG A 4 27.46 4.71 -0.60
CA ARG A 4 26.08 4.26 -0.78
C ARG A 4 26.03 3.24 -1.91
N ASP A 5 26.65 2.09 -1.70
CA ASP A 5 26.39 0.95 -2.56
C ASP A 5 25.04 0.34 -2.12
N PRO A 6 23.98 0.43 -2.94
CA PRO A 6 22.68 -0.14 -2.60
C PRO A 6 22.77 -1.65 -2.33
N GLN A 7 23.72 -2.36 -2.94
CA GLN A 7 23.87 -3.81 -2.78
C GLN A 7 24.42 -4.17 -1.39
N LEU A 8 25.44 -3.43 -0.91
CA LEU A 8 25.96 -3.62 0.45
C LEU A 8 24.92 -3.30 1.53
N PHE A 9 24.03 -2.33 1.25
CA PHE A 9 22.93 -2.02 2.15
C PHE A 9 21.92 -3.17 2.21
N LEU A 10 21.52 -3.71 1.05
CA LEU A 10 20.60 -4.85 0.98
C LEU A 10 21.14 -6.09 1.71
N HIS A 11 22.42 -6.40 1.58
CA HIS A 11 23.03 -7.52 2.32
C HIS A 11 22.96 -7.38 3.84
N ARG A 12 23.10 -6.15 4.37
CA ARG A 12 22.95 -5.92 5.81
C ARG A 12 21.51 -6.08 6.26
N VAL A 13 20.58 -5.58 5.45
CA VAL A 13 19.14 -5.67 5.73
C VAL A 13 18.64 -7.11 5.66
N ASP A 14 19.19 -7.93 4.77
CA ASP A 14 18.85 -9.36 4.64
C ASP A 14 19.09 -10.13 5.94
N ASP A 15 20.22 -9.91 6.60
CA ASP A 15 20.51 -10.50 7.92
C ASP A 15 19.46 -10.09 8.97
N LEU A 16 19.06 -8.81 9.00
CA LEU A 16 18.01 -8.33 9.91
C LEU A 16 16.68 -9.03 9.63
N LEU A 17 16.26 -9.11 8.36
CA LEU A 17 14.99 -9.76 7.98
C LEU A 17 14.99 -11.24 8.38
N ARG A 18 16.05 -11.98 8.08
CA ARG A 18 16.17 -13.40 8.45
C ARG A 18 16.12 -13.62 9.96
N ARG A 19 16.67 -12.68 10.75
CA ARG A 19 16.58 -12.73 12.22
C ARG A 19 15.16 -12.43 12.70
N LEU A 20 14.47 -11.48 12.07
CA LEU A 20 13.08 -11.13 12.37
C LEU A 20 12.10 -12.26 12.00
N ASP A 21 12.36 -13.01 10.93
CA ASP A 21 11.54 -14.16 10.53
C ASP A 21 11.49 -15.29 11.58
N ASN A 22 12.48 -15.34 12.49
CA ASN A 22 12.47 -16.27 13.61
C ASN A 22 11.51 -15.86 14.75
N ILE A 23 10.92 -14.66 14.67
CA ILE A 23 9.95 -14.17 15.65
C ILE A 23 8.55 -14.54 15.17
N SER A 24 7.99 -15.60 15.74
CA SER A 24 6.64 -16.08 15.36
C SER A 24 5.50 -15.11 15.73
N SER A 25 5.73 -14.18 16.65
CA SER A 25 4.71 -13.25 17.15
C SER A 25 4.57 -11.96 16.34
N ALA A 26 5.49 -11.68 15.41
CA ALA A 26 5.48 -10.46 14.61
C ALA A 26 6.01 -10.74 13.19
N SER A 27 5.47 -10.04 12.21
CA SER A 27 5.96 -10.04 10.84
C SER A 27 6.72 -8.75 10.55
N ALA A 28 7.74 -8.84 9.70
CA ALA A 28 8.53 -7.69 9.28
C ALA A 28 8.44 -7.49 7.76
N LEU A 29 8.36 -6.24 7.34
CA LEU A 29 8.51 -5.81 5.96
C LEU A 29 9.57 -4.72 5.93
N MET A 30 10.46 -4.73 4.94
CA MET A 30 11.45 -3.67 4.76
C MET A 30 11.22 -2.92 3.47
N TYR A 31 11.30 -1.59 3.53
CA TYR A 31 11.41 -0.73 2.36
C TYR A 31 12.54 0.27 2.58
N ALA A 32 13.59 0.19 1.75
CA ALA A 32 14.83 0.94 1.96
C ALA A 32 15.32 0.79 3.41
N ASP A 33 15.49 1.89 4.14
CA ASP A 33 15.92 1.94 5.54
C ASP A 33 14.80 1.91 6.58
N ASP A 34 13.55 1.81 6.16
CA ASP A 34 12.39 1.82 7.05
C ASP A 34 11.80 0.40 7.23
N PRO A 35 12.12 -0.30 8.35
CA PRO A 35 11.43 -1.52 8.70
C PRO A 35 10.01 -1.21 9.21
N THR A 36 9.05 -1.98 8.74
CA THR A 36 7.66 -1.98 9.21
C THR A 36 7.40 -3.30 9.92
N LEU A 37 7.05 -3.23 11.20
CA LEU A 37 6.67 -4.41 11.99
C LEU A 37 5.15 -4.48 12.15
N LEU A 38 4.62 -5.70 12.10
CA LEU A 38 3.20 -5.99 12.30
C LEU A 38 3.06 -7.10 13.33
N ALA A 39 2.24 -6.88 14.35
CA ALA A 39 1.85 -7.91 15.31
C ALA A 39 0.33 -7.87 15.48
N SER A 40 -0.25 -8.99 15.91
CA SER A 40 -1.67 -9.11 16.18
C SER A 40 -1.90 -9.74 17.55
N GLY A 41 -3.03 -9.41 18.17
CA GLY A 41 -3.37 -9.83 19.52
C GLY A 41 -4.83 -9.50 19.84
N ALA A 42 -5.33 -10.04 20.96
CA ALA A 42 -6.71 -9.84 21.39
C ALA A 42 -6.98 -8.39 21.86
N ASP A 43 -5.95 -7.72 22.37
CA ASP A 43 -5.98 -6.34 22.87
C ASP A 43 -4.62 -5.65 22.66
N ILE A 44 -4.53 -4.37 23.05
CA ILE A 44 -3.32 -3.57 22.91
C ILE A 44 -2.11 -4.14 23.66
N HIS A 45 -2.32 -4.77 24.83
CA HIS A 45 -1.26 -5.34 25.63
C HIS A 45 -0.72 -6.61 24.99
N ALA A 46 -1.60 -7.47 24.47
CA ALA A 46 -1.23 -8.65 23.69
C ALA A 46 -0.44 -8.27 22.43
N CYS A 47 -0.91 -7.25 21.68
CA CYS A 47 -0.16 -6.71 20.53
C CYS A 47 1.21 -6.18 20.94
N ALA A 48 1.29 -5.44 22.05
CA ALA A 48 2.54 -4.89 22.54
C ALA A 48 3.53 -5.99 22.94
N ALA A 49 3.06 -6.99 23.68
CA ALA A 49 3.85 -8.15 24.10
C ALA A 49 4.35 -8.96 22.89
N ALA A 50 3.52 -9.13 21.86
CA ALA A 50 3.88 -9.81 20.62
C ALA A 50 4.91 -9.03 19.78
N MET A 51 4.85 -7.70 19.82
CA MET A 51 5.75 -6.80 19.07
C MET A 51 7.12 -6.62 19.75
N GLN A 52 7.17 -6.60 21.07
CA GLN A 52 8.37 -6.22 21.83
C GLN A 52 9.63 -7.04 21.49
N PRO A 53 9.58 -8.38 21.29
CA PRO A 53 10.74 -9.16 20.87
C PRO A 53 11.39 -8.64 19.57
N ALA A 54 10.58 -8.23 18.60
CA ALA A 54 11.07 -7.71 17.32
C ALA A 54 11.78 -6.36 17.48
N LEU A 55 11.25 -5.46 18.31
CA LEU A 55 11.90 -4.19 18.61
C LEU A 55 13.21 -4.36 19.39
N SER A 56 13.25 -5.31 20.32
CA SER A 56 14.48 -5.67 21.04
C SER A 56 15.52 -6.22 20.09
N LEU A 57 15.13 -7.08 19.14
CA LEU A 57 16.03 -7.60 18.12
C LEU A 57 16.59 -6.49 17.22
N ILE A 58 15.73 -5.58 16.72
CA ILE A 58 16.16 -4.42 15.94
C ILE A 58 17.15 -3.56 16.73
N THR A 59 16.90 -3.37 18.03
CA THR A 59 17.78 -2.58 18.91
C THR A 59 19.16 -3.23 19.04
N THR A 60 19.21 -4.53 19.31
CA THR A 60 20.46 -5.29 19.41
C THR A 60 21.21 -5.29 18.08
N TRP A 61 20.52 -5.57 16.98
CA TRP A 61 21.10 -5.56 15.63
C TRP A 61 21.65 -4.17 15.26
N ALA A 62 20.91 -3.10 15.55
CA ALA A 62 21.39 -1.74 15.31
C ALA A 62 22.68 -1.45 16.11
N ALA A 63 22.77 -1.90 17.37
CA ALA A 63 23.97 -1.76 18.18
C ALA A 63 25.17 -2.54 17.62
N GLU A 64 24.96 -3.80 17.20
CA GLU A 64 25.98 -4.64 16.53
C GLU A 64 26.56 -3.95 15.29
N HIS A 65 25.68 -3.31 14.51
CA HIS A 65 26.05 -2.63 13.26
C HIS A 65 26.41 -1.14 13.44
N LYS A 66 26.49 -0.64 14.69
CA LYS A 66 26.79 0.76 15.02
C LYS A 66 25.83 1.76 14.35
N LEU A 67 24.57 1.36 14.19
CA LEU A 67 23.49 2.17 13.65
C LEU A 67 22.72 2.85 14.77
N LYS A 68 22.23 4.07 14.50
CA LYS A 68 21.38 4.82 15.43
C LYS A 68 19.93 4.71 14.99
N ILE A 69 19.08 4.18 15.86
CA ILE A 69 17.63 4.17 15.66
C ILE A 69 17.09 5.59 15.86
N ASN A 70 16.25 6.04 14.93
CA ASN A 70 15.58 7.32 15.03
C ASN A 70 14.21 7.16 15.71
N GLY A 71 14.20 7.28 17.04
CA GLY A 71 12.96 7.20 17.83
C GLY A 71 11.93 8.26 17.45
N ASP A 72 12.37 9.47 17.08
CA ASP A 72 11.47 10.59 16.73
C ASP A 72 10.71 10.37 15.42
N LYS A 73 11.29 9.56 14.52
CA LYS A 73 10.64 9.16 13.26
C LYS A 73 9.93 7.81 13.34
N SER A 74 10.12 7.08 14.44
CA SER A 74 9.47 5.79 14.64
C SER A 74 8.04 6.01 15.08
N GLU A 75 7.09 5.32 14.46
CA GLU A 75 5.67 5.43 14.79
C GLU A 75 5.10 4.04 15.13
N ALA A 76 4.28 3.97 16.18
CA ALA A 76 3.44 2.81 16.48
C ALA A 76 1.97 3.20 16.41
N ALA A 77 1.18 2.35 15.76
CA ALA A 77 -0.27 2.50 15.66
C ALA A 77 -0.97 1.18 15.94
N LEU A 78 -2.14 1.29 16.58
CA LEU A 78 -3.06 0.18 16.78
C LEU A 78 -4.23 0.30 15.81
N PHE A 79 -4.49 -0.79 15.10
CA PHE A 79 -5.63 -0.93 14.21
C PHE A 79 -6.58 -1.99 14.78
N TYR A 80 -7.88 -1.69 14.73
CA TYR A 80 -8.91 -2.63 15.13
C TYR A 80 -9.51 -3.30 13.89
N THR A 81 -9.83 -4.59 13.99
CA THR A 81 -10.56 -5.32 12.94
C THR A 81 -12.07 -5.01 12.96
N SER A 82 -12.58 -4.48 14.07
CA SER A 82 -13.99 -4.13 14.27
C SER A 82 -14.11 -2.78 15.00
N SER A 83 -15.19 -2.04 14.71
CA SER A 83 -15.53 -0.82 15.45
C SER A 83 -15.97 -1.09 16.90
N HIS A 84 -16.35 -2.32 17.22
CA HIS A 84 -16.93 -2.69 18.53
C HIS A 84 -15.88 -3.01 19.60
N THR A 85 -14.65 -3.32 19.20
CA THR A 85 -13.52 -3.60 20.10
C THR A 85 -12.67 -2.36 20.36
N ARG A 86 -13.18 -1.18 20.00
CA ARG A 86 -12.45 0.08 20.01
C ARG A 86 -12.41 0.67 21.42
N SER A 87 -11.20 0.82 21.94
CA SER A 87 -10.90 1.76 23.01
C SER A 87 -9.95 2.83 22.45
N ASP A 88 -10.38 4.10 22.46
CA ASP A 88 -9.55 5.22 22.01
C ASP A 88 -8.58 5.72 23.10
N GLU A 89 -8.80 5.32 24.35
CA GLU A 89 -8.04 5.80 25.51
C GLU A 89 -6.86 4.88 25.87
N ASP A 90 -6.94 3.60 25.52
CA ASP A 90 -5.91 2.63 25.85
C ASP A 90 -4.63 2.90 25.07
N THR A 91 -3.54 3.13 25.81
CA THR A 91 -2.21 3.32 25.23
C THR A 91 -1.18 2.50 26.00
N VAL A 92 -0.24 1.92 25.26
CA VAL A 92 0.86 1.12 25.81
C VAL A 92 2.17 1.63 25.23
N ASN A 93 3.23 1.65 26.02
CA ASN A 93 4.56 2.04 25.56
C ASN A 93 5.37 0.78 25.23
N LEU A 94 5.99 0.78 24.06
CA LEU A 94 7.00 -0.19 23.65
C LEU A 94 8.39 0.38 23.89
N HIS A 95 9.35 -0.47 24.22
CA HIS A 95 10.75 -0.06 24.32
C HIS A 95 11.43 -0.15 22.96
N LEU A 96 12.12 0.93 22.56
CA LEU A 96 12.89 1.00 21.31
C LEU A 96 14.19 1.76 21.56
N GLY A 97 15.33 1.05 21.52
CA GLY A 97 16.62 1.64 21.90
C GLY A 97 16.59 2.14 23.34
N SER A 98 17.00 3.39 23.54
CA SER A 98 16.91 4.08 24.84
C SER A 98 15.60 4.83 25.05
N GLY A 99 14.65 4.74 24.11
CA GLY A 99 13.39 5.48 24.12
C GLY A 99 12.17 4.59 24.24
N ASN A 100 10.99 5.23 24.26
CA ASN A 100 9.70 4.57 24.28
C ASN A 100 8.87 4.98 23.07
N LEU A 101 8.20 4.01 22.46
CA LEU A 101 7.29 4.19 21.35
C LEU A 101 5.86 3.96 21.84
N ARG A 102 5.05 5.02 21.87
CA ARG A 102 3.67 4.94 22.35
C ARG A 102 2.74 4.38 21.27
N ILE A 103 2.13 3.24 21.54
CA ILE A 103 1.06 2.67 20.72
C ILE A 103 -0.21 3.49 20.95
N GLN A 104 -0.83 3.96 19.86
CA GLN A 104 -2.10 4.68 19.88
C GLN A 104 -2.96 4.27 18.70
N SER A 105 -4.29 4.29 18.87
CA SER A 105 -5.19 4.17 17.73
C SER A 105 -5.26 5.49 16.97
N ARG A 106 -4.42 5.63 15.93
CA ARG A 106 -4.38 6.81 15.06
C ARG A 106 -4.06 6.43 13.61
N PRO A 107 -4.48 7.24 12.62
CA PRO A 107 -4.01 7.04 11.27
C PRO A 107 -2.50 7.28 11.21
N VAL A 108 -1.80 6.49 10.40
CA VAL A 108 -0.36 6.63 10.16
C VAL A 108 -0.05 6.61 8.67
N ARG A 109 1.10 7.19 8.30
CA ARG A 109 1.58 7.18 6.93
C ARG A 109 2.59 6.05 6.75
N LEU A 110 2.30 5.14 5.84
CA LEU A 110 3.20 4.07 5.40
C LEU A 110 3.38 4.16 3.88
N LEU A 111 4.63 4.34 3.43
CA LEU A 111 4.99 4.42 1.99
C LEU A 111 4.13 5.43 1.19
N GLY A 112 3.86 6.58 1.80
CA GLY A 112 3.02 7.64 1.21
C GLY A 112 1.51 7.38 1.31
N ASN A 113 1.06 6.27 1.89
CA ASN A 113 -0.34 5.94 2.07
C ASN A 113 -0.77 6.16 3.51
N THR A 114 -1.97 6.71 3.71
CA THR A 114 -2.57 6.77 5.05
C THR A 114 -3.27 5.45 5.33
N ILE A 115 -2.86 4.76 6.40
CA ILE A 115 -3.58 3.62 6.94
C ILE A 115 -4.54 4.17 8.01
N ASP A 116 -5.83 4.02 7.75
CA ASP A 116 -6.89 4.49 8.63
C ASP A 116 -6.99 3.62 9.90
N ARG A 117 -7.44 4.19 11.02
CA ARG A 117 -7.58 3.49 12.33
C ARG A 117 -8.38 2.18 12.22
N LEU A 118 -9.47 2.24 11.47
CA LEU A 118 -10.15 1.08 10.95
C LEU A 118 -9.67 0.96 9.50
N PRO A 119 -9.04 -0.16 9.09
CA PRO A 119 -8.42 -0.30 7.77
C PRO A 119 -9.46 -0.47 6.65
N ASN A 120 -10.40 0.47 6.55
CA ASN A 120 -11.39 0.59 5.48
C ASN A 120 -10.87 1.43 4.30
N PHE A 121 -9.70 2.07 4.47
CA PHE A 121 -8.99 2.89 3.50
C PHE A 121 -9.81 4.01 2.85
N GLY A 122 -10.77 4.57 3.60
CA GLY A 122 -11.60 5.70 3.16
C GLY A 122 -10.77 6.95 2.86
N THR A 123 -9.68 7.19 3.60
CA THR A 123 -8.77 8.32 3.32
C THR A 123 -8.06 8.15 1.98
N HIS A 124 -7.65 6.93 1.65
CA HIS A 124 -7.09 6.63 0.33
C HIS A 124 -8.14 6.85 -0.76
N ALA A 125 -9.34 6.28 -0.63
CA ALA A 125 -10.40 6.42 -1.62
C ALA A 125 -10.78 7.89 -1.87
N SER A 126 -10.85 8.72 -0.82
CA SER A 126 -11.15 10.15 -0.95
C SER A 126 -10.00 10.94 -1.58
N THR A 127 -8.74 10.62 -1.24
CA THR A 127 -7.56 11.26 -1.83
C THR A 127 -7.44 10.93 -3.31
N THR A 128 -7.56 9.65 -3.66
CA THR A 128 -7.55 9.19 -5.06
C THR A 128 -8.69 9.81 -5.84
N ALA A 129 -9.89 9.94 -5.26
CA ALA A 129 -11.00 10.65 -5.89
C ALA A 129 -10.67 12.11 -6.21
N LYS A 130 -10.09 12.85 -5.25
CA LYS A 130 -9.68 14.25 -5.43
C LYS A 130 -8.64 14.40 -6.54
N GLN A 131 -7.68 13.47 -6.63
CA GLN A 131 -6.63 13.50 -7.66
C GLN A 131 -7.14 13.08 -9.04
N THR A 132 -8.09 12.13 -9.10
CA THR A 132 -8.63 11.58 -10.35
C THR A 132 -9.62 12.54 -11.02
N MET A 133 -10.38 13.31 -10.23
CA MET A 133 -11.41 14.21 -10.73
C MET A 133 -10.92 15.23 -11.78
N PRO A 134 -9.88 16.06 -11.52
CA PRO A 134 -9.41 17.03 -12.52
C PRO A 134 -8.87 16.35 -13.79
N ARG A 135 -8.21 15.19 -13.63
CA ARG A 135 -7.68 14.42 -14.77
C ARG A 135 -8.78 13.88 -15.67
N ARG A 136 -9.90 13.45 -15.08
CA ARG A 136 -11.09 13.03 -15.84
C ARG A 136 -11.74 14.20 -16.56
N TYR A 137 -11.77 15.39 -15.96
CA TYR A 137 -12.24 16.60 -16.64
C TYR A 137 -11.36 16.93 -17.85
N GLN A 138 -10.04 16.89 -17.69
CA GLN A 138 -9.11 17.09 -18.80
C GLN A 138 -9.23 16.01 -19.88
N LEU A 139 -9.41 14.74 -19.49
CA LEU A 139 -9.71 13.64 -20.41
C LEU A 139 -10.96 13.96 -21.24
N ARG A 140 -12.01 14.51 -20.63
CA ARG A 140 -13.24 14.92 -21.33
C ARG A 140 -12.98 16.02 -22.34
N VAL A 141 -12.28 17.07 -21.94
CA VAL A 141 -11.91 18.18 -22.84
C VAL A 141 -11.10 17.66 -24.03
N ILE A 142 -10.14 16.77 -23.79
CA ILE A 142 -9.32 16.16 -24.84
C ILE A 142 -10.16 15.26 -25.74
N ALA A 143 -11.05 14.44 -25.18
CA ALA A 143 -11.95 13.58 -25.96
C ALA A 143 -12.86 14.39 -26.88
N GLN A 144 -13.38 15.51 -26.39
CA GLN A 144 -14.22 16.43 -27.18
C GLN A 144 -13.42 17.16 -28.26
N ALA A 145 -12.25 17.72 -27.90
CA ALA A 145 -11.37 18.42 -28.85
C ALA A 145 -10.79 17.48 -29.92
N ARG A 146 -10.59 16.21 -29.57
CA ARG A 146 -10.08 15.15 -30.45
C ARG A 146 -11.17 14.16 -30.81
N ALA A 147 -12.34 14.63 -31.23
CA ALA A 147 -13.44 13.78 -31.69
C ALA A 147 -13.04 12.78 -32.82
N ARG A 148 -11.91 13.01 -33.50
CA ARG A 148 -11.33 12.12 -34.52
C ARG A 148 -10.16 11.24 -34.05
N ALA A 149 -9.76 11.31 -32.78
CA ALA A 149 -8.71 10.43 -32.28
C ALA A 149 -9.21 8.97 -32.26
N SER A 150 -8.33 8.03 -32.61
CA SER A 150 -8.69 6.62 -32.55
C SER A 150 -8.98 6.19 -31.11
N HIS A 151 -9.88 5.22 -30.96
CA HIS A 151 -10.17 4.60 -29.66
C HIS A 151 -8.89 4.08 -28.97
N HIS A 152 -7.93 3.59 -29.75
CA HIS A 152 -6.63 3.16 -29.25
C HIS A 152 -5.86 4.31 -28.58
N THR A 153 -5.76 5.46 -29.22
CA THR A 153 -5.07 6.64 -28.66
C THR A 153 -5.74 7.12 -27.37
N MET A 154 -7.07 7.20 -27.34
CA MET A 154 -7.80 7.61 -26.15
C MET A 154 -7.68 6.61 -24.99
N ARG A 155 -7.64 5.30 -25.30
CA ARG A 155 -7.35 4.25 -24.32
C ARG A 155 -5.95 4.38 -23.73
N SER A 156 -4.93 4.56 -24.57
CA SER A 156 -3.55 4.75 -24.10
C SER A 156 -3.42 5.99 -23.22
N PHE A 157 -4.10 7.08 -23.59
CA PHE A 157 -4.12 8.30 -22.78
C PHE A 157 -4.85 8.08 -21.44
N LEU A 158 -6.01 7.41 -21.43
CA LEU A 158 -6.73 7.03 -20.20
C LEU A 158 -5.82 6.22 -19.24
N ILE A 159 -5.09 5.24 -19.77
CA ILE A 159 -4.15 4.42 -19.00
C ILE A 159 -2.98 5.28 -18.47
N GLY A 160 -2.31 6.04 -19.34
CA GLY A 160 -1.14 6.82 -18.94
C GLY A 160 -1.47 7.99 -18.00
N TYR A 161 -2.68 8.54 -18.07
CA TYR A 161 -3.02 9.78 -17.38
C TYR A 161 -3.92 9.58 -16.16
N VAL A 162 -4.97 8.77 -16.28
CA VAL A 162 -5.96 8.59 -15.20
C VAL A 162 -5.64 7.33 -14.39
N HIS A 163 -5.38 6.19 -15.05
CA HIS A 163 -5.10 4.94 -14.35
C HIS A 163 -3.85 5.04 -13.49
N ILE A 164 -2.81 5.76 -13.96
CA ILE A 164 -1.59 5.93 -13.17
C ILE A 164 -1.88 6.49 -11.78
N VAL A 165 -2.86 7.40 -11.62
CA VAL A 165 -3.27 7.93 -10.30
C VAL A 165 -4.30 7.05 -9.63
N LEU A 166 -5.26 6.51 -10.37
CA LEU A 166 -6.29 5.65 -9.80
C LEU A 166 -5.70 4.41 -9.13
N PHE A 167 -4.63 3.86 -9.73
CA PHE A 167 -3.92 2.69 -9.22
C PHE A 167 -2.60 3.02 -8.53
N HIS A 168 -2.22 4.30 -8.41
CA HIS A 168 -1.03 4.69 -7.65
C HIS A 168 -1.22 4.25 -6.20
N ASN A 169 -0.41 3.30 -5.74
CA ASN A 169 -0.54 2.61 -4.46
C ASN A 169 -1.87 1.86 -4.23
N GLY A 170 -2.87 2.08 -5.10
CA GLY A 170 -4.19 1.48 -5.04
C GLY A 170 -4.18 -0.02 -5.34
N VAL A 171 -3.16 -0.58 -6.00
CA VAL A 171 -3.09 -2.04 -6.21
C VAL A 171 -3.05 -2.81 -4.88
N ALA A 172 -2.34 -2.30 -3.88
CA ALA A 172 -2.28 -2.93 -2.54
C ALA A 172 -3.47 -2.51 -1.67
N VAL A 173 -3.99 -1.30 -1.86
CA VAL A 173 -5.00 -0.69 -0.97
C VAL A 173 -6.44 -0.95 -1.42
N ILE A 174 -6.73 -0.91 -2.72
CA ILE A 174 -8.08 -1.05 -3.28
C ILE A 174 -8.71 -2.42 -2.95
N PRO A 175 -7.98 -3.55 -2.96
CA PRO A 175 -8.55 -4.82 -2.52
C PRO A 175 -9.03 -4.82 -1.06
N CYS A 176 -8.46 -3.95 -0.22
CA CYS A 176 -8.77 -3.81 1.20
C CYS A 176 -9.83 -2.73 1.48
N LEU A 177 -10.35 -2.05 0.45
CA LEU A 177 -11.39 -1.04 0.63
C LEU A 177 -12.68 -1.67 1.14
N ALA A 178 -13.35 -0.97 2.07
CA ALA A 178 -14.72 -1.33 2.41
C ALA A 178 -15.61 -1.31 1.14
N PRO A 179 -16.63 -2.18 1.05
CA PRO A 179 -17.44 -2.35 -0.16
C PRO A 179 -17.99 -1.04 -0.75
N THR A 180 -18.39 -0.11 0.11
CA THR A 180 -18.88 1.22 -0.29
C THR A 180 -17.82 2.03 -1.04
N TYR A 181 -16.58 2.06 -0.55
CA TYR A 181 -15.50 2.80 -1.19
C TYR A 181 -15.02 2.12 -2.47
N LEU A 182 -14.98 0.79 -2.49
CA LEU A 182 -14.69 0.02 -3.69
C LEU A 182 -15.72 0.33 -4.79
N HIS A 183 -17.02 0.33 -4.45
CA HIS A 183 -18.08 0.68 -5.37
C HIS A 183 -17.92 2.11 -5.95
N HIS A 184 -17.61 3.10 -5.11
CA HIS A 184 -17.32 4.46 -5.58
C HIS A 184 -16.13 4.52 -6.56
N MET A 185 -15.09 3.72 -6.33
CA MET A 185 -13.95 3.63 -7.24
C MET A 185 -14.35 2.97 -8.57
N GLU A 186 -15.17 1.93 -8.54
CA GLU A 186 -15.69 1.28 -9.75
C GLU A 186 -16.53 2.23 -10.60
N VAL A 187 -17.41 3.02 -9.99
CA VAL A 187 -18.20 4.04 -10.70
C VAL A 187 -17.28 5.04 -11.37
N ARG A 188 -16.27 5.58 -10.67
CA ARG A 188 -15.31 6.54 -11.24
C ARG A 188 -14.48 5.94 -12.38
N TYR A 189 -14.09 4.68 -12.25
CA TYR A 189 -13.39 3.93 -13.30
C TYR A 189 -14.27 3.82 -14.56
N ARG A 190 -15.53 3.41 -14.39
CA ARG A 190 -16.51 3.33 -15.50
C ARG A 190 -16.73 4.69 -16.15
N ASP A 191 -16.93 5.75 -15.38
CA ASP A 191 -17.08 7.10 -15.91
C ASP A 191 -15.87 7.56 -16.73
N SER A 192 -14.67 7.13 -16.35
CA SER A 192 -13.44 7.44 -17.09
C SER A 192 -13.40 6.69 -18.43
N CYS A 193 -13.91 5.47 -18.47
CA CYS A 193 -14.13 4.71 -19.71
C CYS A 193 -15.22 5.35 -20.59
N LYS A 194 -16.36 5.78 -20.02
CA LYS A 194 -17.40 6.52 -20.75
C LYS A 194 -16.82 7.78 -21.40
N THR A 195 -16.00 8.50 -20.63
CA THR A 195 -15.35 9.74 -21.08
C THR A 195 -14.35 9.49 -22.22
N SER A 196 -13.53 8.43 -22.15
CA SER A 196 -12.58 8.11 -23.23
C SER A 196 -13.26 7.68 -24.53
N LEU A 197 -14.48 7.13 -24.43
CA LEU A 197 -15.33 6.77 -25.56
C LEU A 197 -16.17 7.94 -26.09
N GLY A 198 -16.18 9.09 -25.42
CA GLY A 198 -17.03 10.24 -25.79
C GLY A 198 -18.52 10.01 -25.49
N LEU A 199 -18.88 9.03 -24.66
CA LEU A 199 -20.27 8.71 -24.32
C LEU A 199 -20.79 9.68 -23.25
N SER A 200 -21.98 10.25 -23.47
CA SER A 200 -22.59 11.27 -22.61
C SER A 200 -23.67 10.74 -21.66
N THR A 201 -24.21 9.53 -21.86
CA THR A 201 -25.33 8.98 -21.06
C THR A 201 -25.23 7.47 -20.78
N SER A 202 -26.11 7.01 -19.87
CA SER A 202 -26.22 5.66 -19.29
C SER A 202 -26.51 4.56 -20.32
N THR A 203 -25.51 4.14 -21.08
CA THR A 203 -25.50 2.80 -21.70
C THR A 203 -25.21 1.76 -20.60
N GLU A 204 -25.86 0.59 -20.64
CA GLU A 204 -25.81 -0.47 -19.62
C GLU A 204 -24.43 -0.59 -18.93
N ASP A 205 -24.47 -0.51 -17.60
CA ASP A 205 -23.34 -0.18 -16.74
C ASP A 205 -22.23 -1.26 -16.75
N THR A 206 -22.48 -2.43 -17.33
CA THR A 206 -21.58 -3.59 -17.33
C THR A 206 -20.70 -3.69 -18.59
N SER A 207 -21.03 -3.01 -19.69
CA SER A 207 -20.33 -3.19 -20.99
C SER A 207 -19.31 -2.10 -21.35
N VAL A 208 -19.31 -0.96 -20.65
CA VAL A 208 -18.51 0.23 -21.01
C VAL A 208 -17.00 -0.03 -20.97
N CYS A 209 -16.51 -0.74 -19.95
CA CYS A 209 -15.08 -1.05 -19.87
C CYS A 209 -14.66 -1.92 -21.06
N LEU A 210 -15.49 -2.89 -21.44
CA LEU A 210 -15.24 -3.75 -22.59
C LEU A 210 -15.25 -2.95 -23.90
N ALA A 211 -16.18 -2.01 -24.07
CA ALA A 211 -16.19 -1.09 -25.21
C ALA A 211 -14.93 -0.19 -25.27
N ALA A 212 -14.40 0.19 -24.10
CA ALA A 212 -13.11 0.89 -23.99
C ALA A 212 -11.89 -0.04 -24.18
N ASN A 213 -12.11 -1.32 -24.48
CA ASN A 213 -11.11 -2.37 -24.55
C ASN A 213 -10.30 -2.48 -23.25
N LEU A 214 -10.98 -2.38 -22.11
CA LEU A 214 -10.39 -2.42 -20.78
C LEU A 214 -11.09 -3.48 -19.91
N PRO A 215 -10.32 -4.24 -19.10
CA PRO A 215 -10.91 -5.10 -18.08
C PRO A 215 -11.63 -4.27 -17.01
N SER A 216 -12.59 -4.89 -16.30
CA SER A 216 -13.23 -4.24 -15.16
C SER A 216 -12.21 -3.92 -14.05
N LEU A 217 -12.52 -2.95 -13.20
CA LEU A 217 -11.64 -2.57 -12.08
C LEU A 217 -11.25 -3.79 -11.24
N ARG A 218 -12.23 -4.63 -10.85
CA ARG A 218 -11.97 -5.86 -10.09
C ARG A 218 -11.01 -6.81 -10.80
N LYS A 219 -11.16 -6.99 -12.12
CA LYS A 219 -10.29 -7.88 -12.88
C LYS A 219 -8.86 -7.35 -12.94
N ILE A 220 -8.66 -6.03 -13.06
CA ILE A 220 -7.33 -5.41 -12.96
C ILE A 220 -6.71 -5.67 -11.60
N LEU A 221 -7.46 -5.41 -10.53
CA LEU A 221 -6.98 -5.62 -9.16
C LEU A 221 -6.60 -7.07 -8.90
N TRP A 222 -7.45 -8.01 -9.32
CA TRP A 222 -7.18 -9.44 -9.16
C TRP A 222 -5.94 -9.88 -9.92
N LEU A 223 -5.78 -9.44 -11.18
CA LEU A 223 -4.58 -9.72 -11.97
C LEU A 223 -3.33 -9.16 -11.29
N HIS A 224 -3.37 -7.92 -10.83
CA HIS A 224 -2.23 -7.30 -10.18
C HIS A 224 -1.89 -7.95 -8.84
N ALA A 225 -2.90 -8.27 -8.01
CA ALA A 225 -2.70 -8.98 -6.75
C ALA A 225 -2.06 -10.35 -6.98
N ARG A 226 -2.52 -11.08 -8.00
CA ARG A 226 -1.92 -12.35 -8.42
C ARG A 226 -0.48 -12.18 -8.88
N THR A 227 -0.18 -11.19 -9.72
CA THR A 227 1.20 -10.93 -10.16
C THR A 227 2.11 -10.60 -8.98
N GLN A 228 1.64 -9.84 -7.98
CA GLN A 228 2.41 -9.55 -6.78
C GLN A 228 2.63 -10.79 -5.93
N TYR A 229 1.60 -11.63 -5.77
CA TYR A 229 1.72 -12.90 -5.05
C TYR A 229 2.69 -13.87 -5.74
N GLU A 230 2.65 -13.98 -7.07
CA GLU A 230 3.59 -14.79 -7.85
C GLU A 230 5.04 -14.28 -7.71
N ARG A 231 5.25 -12.96 -7.63
CA ARG A 231 6.56 -12.37 -7.34
C ARG A 231 7.03 -12.70 -5.92
N TYR A 232 6.12 -12.60 -4.95
CA TYR A 232 6.39 -12.92 -3.56
C TYR A 232 6.81 -14.39 -3.37
N ILE A 233 6.11 -15.36 -3.97
CA ILE A 233 6.48 -16.77 -3.90
C ILE A 233 7.87 -16.99 -4.51
N ARG A 234 8.15 -16.44 -5.70
CA ARG A 234 9.45 -16.59 -6.35
C ARG A 234 10.61 -16.03 -5.51
N LEU A 235 10.36 -14.97 -4.72
CA LEU A 235 11.35 -14.42 -3.80
C LEU A 235 11.57 -15.34 -2.60
N HIS A 236 10.53 -15.98 -2.06
CA HIS A 236 10.61 -16.83 -0.87
C HIS A 236 11.10 -18.27 -1.13
N ASP A 237 10.87 -18.82 -2.32
CA ASP A 237 11.33 -20.17 -2.67
C ASP A 237 12.84 -20.24 -2.97
N HIS A 238 13.52 -19.09 -3.02
CA HIS A 238 14.98 -19.04 -3.13
C HIS A 238 15.62 -18.90 -1.74
N GLU A 239 16.35 -19.93 -1.28
CA GLU A 239 17.23 -19.86 -0.10
C GLU A 239 18.37 -18.83 -0.22
N ASP A 240 18.46 -18.15 -1.36
CA ASP A 240 19.53 -17.23 -1.72
C ASP A 240 18.95 -16.02 -2.49
N PRO A 241 18.99 -14.78 -1.96
CA PRO A 241 18.43 -13.60 -2.61
C PRO A 241 19.24 -13.10 -3.82
N ARG A 242 20.40 -13.71 -4.11
CA ARG A 242 21.32 -13.30 -5.19
C ARG A 242 20.74 -13.29 -6.63
N PRO A 243 19.76 -14.13 -7.04
CA PRO A 243 19.31 -14.13 -8.44
C PRO A 243 18.45 -12.91 -8.82
N LEU A 244 17.78 -12.27 -7.86
CA LEU A 244 16.74 -11.25 -8.15
C LEU A 244 17.26 -9.80 -8.14
N ILE A 245 18.54 -9.60 -7.83
CA ILE A 245 19.23 -8.31 -8.03
C ILE A 245 19.48 -8.04 -9.53
N TYR A 246 19.26 -9.04 -10.41
CA TYR A 246 19.55 -8.98 -11.85
C TYR A 246 18.35 -9.21 -12.79
N SER A 247 17.12 -8.82 -12.42
CA SER A 247 15.97 -8.87 -13.36
C SER A 247 15.01 -7.70 -13.24
#